data_AF-A0A1Y5H2D9-F1
#
_entry.id   AF-A0A1Y5H2D9-F1
#
_cell.length_a   1.000
_cell.length_b   1.000
_cell.length_c   1.000
_cell.angle_alpha   90.00
_cell.angle_beta   90.00
_cell.angle_gamma   90.00
#
_symmetry.space_group_name_H-M   'P 1'
#
loop_
_entity.id
_entity.type
_entity.pdbx_description
1 polymer ?
#
loop_
_entity_poly.entity_id
_entity_poly.type
_entity_poly.pdbx_seq_one_letter_code
_entity_poly.pdbx_strand_id
1 'polypeptide(L)'
;MSEFNKKQRANNGVDSVIKTQSFVAAKRFKTEKAIRSLEAIAYNASLAADRARVAALDGEASYSVSTVKYEQALAATARTEIILRQIFN
;
A
#
# COMPACT_ATOMS: atom_id res chain seq x y z
N MET A 1 23.03 -24.92 -48.93
CA MET A 1 22.50 -24.98 -47.55
C MET A 1 21.61 -23.75 -47.33
N SER A 2 20.43 -23.69 -47.96
CA SER A 2 19.10 -24.13 -47.51
C SER A 2 18.59 -23.41 -46.25
N GLU A 3 17.51 -22.65 -46.43
CA GLU A 3 16.79 -21.78 -45.49
C GLU A 3 16.19 -22.49 -44.25
N PHE A 4 16.52 -23.75 -44.03
CA PHE A 4 16.08 -24.55 -42.90
C PHE A 4 16.59 -24.05 -41.54
N ASN A 5 17.73 -23.35 -41.50
CA ASN A 5 18.26 -22.80 -40.25
C ASN A 5 17.64 -21.47 -39.80
N LYS A 6 16.77 -20.86 -40.62
CA LYS A 6 16.08 -19.61 -40.24
C LYS A 6 14.80 -19.85 -39.45
N LYS A 7 14.18 -21.03 -39.57
CA LYS A 7 12.91 -21.34 -38.90
C LYS A 7 13.04 -21.79 -37.44
N GLN A 8 14.23 -22.17 -36.96
CA GLN A 8 14.41 -22.50 -35.54
C GLN A 8 14.55 -21.28 -34.62
N ARG A 9 14.75 -20.07 -35.15
CA ARG A 9 14.74 -18.84 -34.34
C ARG A 9 13.36 -18.24 -34.09
N ALA A 10 12.30 -18.81 -34.68
CA ALA A 10 10.93 -18.34 -34.49
C ALA A 10 10.25 -18.90 -33.24
N ASN A 11 10.80 -19.95 -32.61
CA ASN A 11 10.15 -20.66 -31.49
C ASN A 11 10.63 -20.26 -30.09
N ASN A 12 11.55 -19.30 -29.95
CA ASN A 12 12.00 -18.85 -28.62
C ASN A 12 11.21 -17.64 -28.09
N GLY A 13 10.07 -17.33 -28.71
CA GLY A 13 9.24 -16.16 -28.41
C GLY A 13 8.17 -16.35 -27.34
N VAL A 14 8.12 -17.51 -26.64
CA VAL A 14 7.03 -17.81 -25.68
C VAL A 14 7.54 -18.24 -24.30
N ASP A 15 8.85 -18.24 -24.04
CA ASP A 15 9.41 -18.80 -22.79
C ASP A 15 9.87 -17.77 -21.73
N SER A 16 9.47 -16.50 -21.78
CA SER A 16 9.95 -15.54 -20.76
C SER A 16 9.00 -14.44 -20.29
N VAL A 17 7.69 -14.57 -20.54
CA VAL A 17 6.70 -13.67 -19.87
C VAL A 17 6.47 -14.08 -18.41
N ILE A 18 7.02 -15.21 -17.97
CA ILE A 18 7.28 -15.47 -16.55
C ILE A 18 8.67 -14.93 -16.20
N LYS A 19 8.90 -13.63 -16.47
CA LYS A 19 9.80 -12.88 -15.60
C LYS A 19 9.10 -12.88 -14.26
N THR A 20 9.46 -13.86 -13.44
CA THR A 20 9.54 -13.77 -12.00
C THR A 20 9.19 -12.34 -11.58
N GLN A 21 8.01 -12.17 -10.97
CA GLN A 21 7.82 -11.11 -9.99
C GLN A 21 8.81 -11.43 -8.86
N SER A 22 10.10 -11.29 -9.13
CA SER A 22 11.17 -11.40 -8.17
C SER A 22 10.84 -10.32 -7.17
N PHE A 23 10.67 -10.72 -5.91
CA PHE A 23 10.50 -9.81 -4.81
C PHE A 23 11.63 -8.78 -4.86
N VAL A 24 11.33 -7.57 -5.34
CA VAL A 24 12.27 -6.45 -5.30
C VAL A 24 12.10 -5.84 -3.93
N ALA A 25 12.97 -6.23 -3.00
CA ALA A 25 13.04 -5.60 -1.69
C ALA A 25 13.10 -4.07 -1.89
N ALA A 26 12.18 -3.34 -1.26
CA ALA A 26 12.22 -1.89 -1.36
C ALA A 26 13.54 -1.42 -0.73
N LYS A 27 14.26 -0.52 -1.41
CA LYS A 27 15.50 0.04 -0.86
C LYS A 27 15.18 0.62 0.53
N ARG A 28 15.88 0.20 1.59
CA ARG A 28 15.62 0.57 3.01
C ARG A 28 15.27 2.06 3.23
N PHE A 29 15.97 2.97 2.55
CA PHE A 29 15.68 4.42 2.61
C PHE A 29 14.27 4.79 2.11
N LYS A 30 13.79 4.16 1.03
CA LYS A 30 12.42 4.36 0.52
C LYS A 30 11.40 3.76 1.48
N THR A 31 11.76 2.68 2.17
CA THR A 31 10.92 2.04 3.19
C THR A 31 10.75 2.93 4.42
N GLU A 32 11.83 3.47 5.00
CA GLU A 32 11.75 4.34 6.18
C GLU A 32 10.96 5.63 5.91
N LYS A 33 11.21 6.28 4.76
CA LYS A 33 10.44 7.47 4.36
C LYS A 33 8.94 7.15 4.21
N ALA A 34 8.62 6.00 3.64
CA ALA A 34 7.24 5.55 3.51
C ALA A 34 6.60 5.24 4.87
N ILE A 35 7.32 4.56 5.77
CA ILE A 35 6.86 4.29 7.15
C ILE A 35 6.52 5.59 7.86
N ARG A 36 7.42 6.59 7.86
CA ARG A 36 7.15 7.90 8.49
C ARG A 36 5.92 8.59 7.91
N SER A 37 5.73 8.48 6.61
CA SER A 37 4.55 9.06 5.94
C SER A 37 3.27 8.34 6.36
N LEU A 38 3.29 7.01 6.44
CA LEU A 38 2.17 6.19 6.92
C LEU A 38 1.86 6.44 8.40
N GLU A 39 2.89 6.66 9.23
CA GLU A 39 2.71 7.02 10.65
C GLU A 39 1.96 8.35 10.79
N ALA A 40 2.33 9.35 9.98
CA ALA A 40 1.64 10.64 9.95
C ALA A 40 0.17 10.49 9.49
N ILE A 41 -0.09 9.67 8.46
CA ILE A 41 -1.45 9.37 7.99
C ILE A 41 -2.26 8.70 9.10
N ALA A 42 -1.72 7.65 9.71
CA ALA A 42 -2.40 6.93 10.79
C ALA A 42 -2.73 7.84 11.97
N TYR A 43 -1.77 8.67 12.39
CA TYR A 43 -1.96 9.62 13.47
C TYR A 43 -3.06 10.66 13.15
N ASN A 44 -3.00 11.26 11.96
CA ASN A 44 -3.96 12.29 11.56
C ASN A 44 -5.37 11.73 11.41
N ALA A 45 -5.52 10.54 10.85
CA ALA A 45 -6.82 9.87 10.71
C ALA A 45 -7.41 9.51 12.09
N SER A 46 -6.62 8.98 13.02
CA SER A 46 -7.06 8.76 14.40
C SER A 46 -7.50 10.07 15.07
N LEU A 47 -6.71 11.14 14.94
CA LEU A 47 -7.05 12.45 15.51
C LEU A 47 -8.33 13.03 14.89
N ALA A 48 -8.56 12.85 13.59
CA ALA A 48 -9.76 13.29 12.91
C ALA A 48 -11.01 12.53 13.42
N ALA A 49 -10.90 11.21 13.59
CA ALA A 49 -11.96 10.40 14.17
C ALA A 49 -12.32 10.85 15.59
N ASP A 50 -11.31 11.10 16.42
CA ASP A 50 -11.50 11.54 17.81
C ASP A 50 -12.12 12.94 17.87
N ARG A 51 -11.64 13.88 17.04
CA ARG A 51 -12.24 15.21 16.92
C ARG A 51 -13.71 15.14 16.50
N ALA A 52 -14.04 14.31 15.51
CA ALA A 52 -15.42 14.12 15.07
C ALA A 52 -16.30 13.52 16.16
N ARG A 53 -15.77 12.63 17.00
CA ARG A 53 -16.48 12.09 18.17
C ARG A 53 -16.72 13.16 19.23
N VAL A 54 -15.71 13.97 19.55
CA VAL A 54 -15.81 15.03 20.56
C VAL A 54 -16.79 16.12 20.12
N ALA A 55 -16.65 16.63 18.88
CA ALA A 55 -17.57 17.62 18.34
C ALA A 55 -19.04 17.15 18.35
N ALA A 56 -19.27 15.85 18.16
CA ALA A 56 -20.61 15.27 18.27
C ALA A 56 -21.13 15.18 19.71
N LEU A 57 -20.25 14.93 20.68
CA LEU A 57 -20.62 14.90 22.10
C LEU A 57 -20.89 16.31 22.65
N ASP A 58 -20.14 17.30 22.18
CA ASP A 58 -20.28 18.71 22.58
C ASP A 58 -21.46 19.40 21.85
N GLY A 59 -22.12 18.70 20.92
CA GLY A 59 -23.25 19.23 20.14
C GLY A 59 -22.85 20.22 19.03
N GLU A 60 -21.55 20.37 18.77
CA GLU A 60 -20.99 21.24 17.72
C GLU A 60 -21.22 20.68 16.31
N ALA A 61 -21.38 19.36 16.19
CA ALA A 61 -21.66 18.68 14.93
C ALA A 61 -22.63 17.52 15.11
N SER A 62 -23.37 17.15 14.06
CA SER A 62 -24.15 15.90 14.09
C SER A 62 -23.21 14.69 14.04
N TYR A 63 -23.46 13.70 14.90
CA TYR A 63 -22.66 12.48 14.92
C TYR A 63 -22.77 11.72 13.58
N SER A 64 -21.65 11.62 12.87
CA SER A 64 -21.55 10.86 11.62
C SER A 64 -20.76 9.57 11.85
N VAL A 65 -21.49 8.47 12.08
CA VAL A 65 -20.90 7.12 12.23
C VAL A 65 -20.04 6.75 11.01
N SER A 66 -20.45 7.14 9.81
CA SER A 66 -19.71 6.82 8.58
C SER A 66 -18.35 7.52 8.52
N THR A 67 -18.28 8.80 8.92
CA THR A 67 -17.02 9.56 8.93
C THR A 67 -16.03 8.98 9.94
N VAL A 68 -16.49 8.73 11.17
CA VAL A 68 -15.64 8.14 12.23
C VAL A 68 -15.14 6.76 11.81
N LYS A 69 -16.01 5.91 11.24
CA LYS A 69 -15.62 4.59 10.74
C LYS A 69 -14.60 4.66 9.60
N TYR A 70 -14.78 5.60 8.67
CA TYR A 70 -13.85 5.79 7.56
C TYR A 70 -12.45 6.18 8.05
N GLU A 71 -12.36 7.16 8.93
CA GLU A 71 -11.09 7.62 9.48
C GLU A 71 -10.40 6.53 10.32
N GLN A 72 -11.17 5.77 11.11
CA GLN A 72 -10.63 4.62 11.84
C GLN A 72 -10.13 3.51 10.91
N ALA A 73 -10.85 3.23 9.82
CA ALA A 73 -10.42 2.26 8.81
C ALA A 73 -9.13 2.72 8.13
N LEU A 74 -9.04 4.00 7.75
CA LEU A 74 -7.83 4.59 7.16
C LEU A 74 -6.62 4.47 8.11
N ALA A 75 -6.80 4.80 9.39
CA ALA A 75 -5.77 4.64 10.40
C ALA A 75 -5.31 3.17 10.54
N ALA A 76 -6.27 2.24 10.58
CA ALA A 76 -5.98 0.81 10.66
C ALA A 76 -5.21 0.31 9.43
N THR A 77 -5.64 0.67 8.21
CA THR A 77 -4.95 0.29 6.97
C THR A 77 -3.52 0.84 6.92
N ALA A 78 -3.30 2.09 7.30
CA ALA A 78 -1.96 2.67 7.35
C ALA A 78 -1.07 1.94 8.37
N ARG A 79 -1.59 1.56 9.54
CA ARG A 79 -0.87 0.75 10.54
C ARG A 79 -0.54 -0.65 10.02
N THR A 80 -1.48 -1.31 9.35
CA THR A 80 -1.25 -2.62 8.74
C THR A 80 -0.13 -2.54 7.71
N GLU A 81 -0.14 -1.53 6.84
CA GLU A 81 0.91 -1.34 5.84
C GLU A 81 2.30 -1.10 6.46
N ILE A 82 2.39 -0.38 7.59
CA ILE A 82 3.64 -0.24 8.35
C ILE A 82 4.13 -1.61 8.82
N ILE A 83 3.25 -2.42 9.43
CA ILE A 83 3.61 -3.77 9.92
C ILE A 83 4.09 -4.64 8.76
N LEU A 84 3.37 -4.65 7.63
CA LEU A 84 3.78 -5.41 6.45
C LEU A 84 5.15 -4.96 5.95
N ARG A 85 5.40 -3.65 5.89
CA ARG A 85 6.71 -3.12 5.49
C ARG A 85 7.83 -3.47 6.45
N GLN A 86 7.55 -3.58 7.75
CA GLN A 86 8.54 -4.00 8.75
C GLN A 86 8.85 -5.49 8.70
N ILE A 87 7.87 -6.33 8.33
CA ILE A 87 8.07 -7.79 8.19
C ILE A 87 8.83 -8.12 6.89
N PHE A 88 8.50 -7.44 5.79
CA PHE A 88 8.97 -7.81 4.46
C PHE A 88 10.16 -6.98 3.94
N ASN A 89 10.65 -5.95 4.64
CA ASN A 89 11.90 -5.22 4.28
C ASN A 89 13.04 -5.51 5.24
#